data_AF-A0A4Q3Y007-F1
#
_entry.id   AF-A0A4Q3Y007-F1
#
_cell.length_a   1.000
_cell.length_b   1.000
_cell.length_c   1.000
_cell.angle_alpha   90.00
_cell.angle_beta   90.00
_cell.angle_gamma   90.00
#
_symmetry.space_group_name_H-M   'P 1'
#
loop_
_entity.id
_entity.type
_entity.pdbx_description
1 polymer ?
#
loop_
_entity_poly.entity_id
_entity_poly.type
_entity_poly.pdbx_seq_one_letter_code
_entity_poly.pdbx_strand_id
1 'polypeptide(L)' 'MTPTKLLIGQMLIVALIVVAGVWFATQWAAAALAYQPELGAPWFRLGGVPVYAPWALFPWWFHFDAYAPAVFD' A
#
# COMPACT_ATOMS: atom_id res chain seq x y z
N MET A 1 28.12 14.74 -15.65
CA MET A 1 26.75 14.75 -15.10
C MET A 1 26.65 15.94 -14.14
N THR A 2 25.62 16.79 -14.24
CA THR A 2 25.49 17.94 -13.33
C THR A 2 24.95 17.48 -11.96
N PRO A 3 25.41 18.04 -10.83
CA PRO A 3 25.03 17.60 -9.47
C PRO A 3 23.52 17.51 -9.25
N THR A 4 22.75 18.41 -9.85
CA THR A 4 21.28 18.47 -9.77
C THR A 4 20.59 17.23 -10.37
N LYS A 5 21.14 16.65 -11.45
CA LYS A 5 20.56 15.45 -12.07
C LYS A 5 20.68 14.21 -11.18
N LEU A 6 21.75 14.12 -10.39
CA LEU A 6 21.95 13.04 -9.42
C LEU A 6 20.94 13.16 -8.26
N LEU A 7 20.73 14.38 -7.75
CA LEU A 7 19.78 14.64 -6.66
C LEU A 7 18.33 14.31 -7.05
N ILE A 8 17.91 14.67 -8.27
CA ILE A 8 16.57 14.31 -8.78
C ILE A 8 16.43 12.79 -8.89
N GLY A 9 17.44 12.10 -9.42
CA GLY A 9 17.44 10.63 -9.49
C GLY A 9 17.32 9.98 -8.12
N GLN A 10 18.07 10.46 -7.13
CA GLN A 10 18.00 9.97 -5.75
C GLN A 10 16.62 10.23 -5.12
N MET A 11 16.07 11.43 -5.29
CA MET A 11 14.73 11.76 -4.79
C MET A 11 13.65 10.85 -5.38
N LEU A 12 13.72 10.56 -6.68
CA LEU A 12 12.81 9.62 -7.33
C LEU A 12 12.95 8.20 -6.78
N ILE A 13 14.18 7.74 -6.56
CA ILE A 13 14.42 6.41 -5.96
C ILE A 13 13.82 6.33 -4.56
N VAL A 14 14.05 7.33 -3.72
CA VAL A 14 13.46 7.36 -2.36
C VAL A 14 11.95 7.37 -2.43
N ALA A 15 11.35 8.19 -3.30
CA ALA A 15 9.90 8.23 -3.48
C ALA A 15 9.34 6.87 -3.94
N LEU A 16 10.00 6.19 -4.87
CA LEU A 16 9.60 4.85 -5.33
C LEU A 16 9.68 3.81 -4.21
N ILE A 17 10.73 3.85 -3.38
CA ILE A 17 10.87 2.94 -2.24
C ILE A 17 9.75 3.16 -1.24
N VAL A 18 9.43 4.42 -0.92
CA VAL A 18 8.32 4.76 0.00
C VAL A 18 6.99 4.23 -0.56
N VAL A 19 6.68 4.53 -1.82
CA VAL A 19 5.44 4.06 -2.46
C VAL A 19 5.38 2.53 -2.50
N ALA A 20 6.48 1.86 -2.81
CA ALA A 20 6.55 0.40 -2.81
C ALA A 20 6.34 -0.20 -1.42
N GLY A 21 6.92 0.41 -0.37
CA GLY A 21 6.73 -0.02 1.01
C GLY A 21 5.28 0.10 1.47
N VAL A 22 4.65 1.25 1.19
CA VAL A 22 3.22 1.49 1.50
C VAL A 22 2.33 0.52 0.71
N TRP A 23 2.67 0.23 -0.56
CA TRP A 23 1.93 -0.73 -1.35
C TRP A 23 2.03 -2.15 -0.82
N PHE A 24 3.23 -2.57 -0.42
CA PHE A 24 3.44 -3.88 0.19
C PHE A 24 2.65 -4.02 1.49
N ALA A 25 2.70 -3.00 2.36
CA ALA A 25 1.91 -2.95 3.59
C ALA A 25 0.40 -3.05 3.31
N THR A 26 -0.08 -2.36 2.26
CA THR A 26 -1.48 -2.47 1.82
C THR A 26 -1.85 -3.90 1.44
N GLN A 27 -1.07 -4.56 0.58
CA GLN A 27 -1.39 -5.93 0.17
C GLN A 27 -1.29 -6.92 1.33
N TRP A 28 -0.34 -6.71 2.24
CA TRP A 28 -0.22 -7.49 3.46
C TRP A 28 -1.46 -7.34 4.35
N ALA A 29 -1.93 -6.11 4.60
CA ALA A 29 -3.15 -5.87 5.37
C ALA A 29 -4.38 -6.47 4.68
N ALA A 30 -4.48 -6.37 3.34
CA ALA A 30 -5.55 -6.98 2.59
C ALA A 30 -5.56 -8.52 2.73
N ALA A 31 -4.38 -9.15 2.72
CA ALA A 31 -4.24 -10.58 2.95
C ALA A 31 -4.56 -10.98 4.40
N ALA A 32 -4.13 -10.19 5.39
CA ALA A 32 -4.44 -10.39 6.81
C ALA A 32 -5.95 -10.30 7.09
N LEU A 33 -6.66 -9.43 6.35
CA LEU A 33 -8.11 -9.28 6.39
C LEU A 33 -8.85 -10.19 5.39
N ALA A 34 -8.16 -11.22 4.87
CA ALA A 34 -8.72 -12.24 3.98
C ALA A 34 -9.45 -11.69 2.74
N TYR A 35 -9.04 -10.52 2.24
CA TYR A 35 -9.63 -9.84 1.10
C TYR A 35 -11.14 -9.61 1.20
N GLN A 36 -11.63 -9.33 2.42
CA GLN A 36 -13.05 -9.12 2.69
C GLN A 36 -13.68 -8.03 1.80
N PRO A 37 -14.95 -8.16 1.39
CA PRO A 37 -15.64 -7.21 0.50
C PRO A 37 -15.65 -5.76 1.00
N GLU A 38 -15.59 -5.54 2.32
CA GLU A 38 -15.61 -4.25 2.99
C GLU A 38 -14.35 -3.42 2.69
N LEU A 39 -13.26 -4.04 2.21
CA LEU A 39 -12.06 -3.33 1.75
C LEU A 39 -12.32 -2.51 0.47
N GLY A 40 -13.44 -2.75 -0.21
CA GLY A 40 -13.85 -2.07 -1.42
C GLY A 40 -13.34 -2.74 -2.70
N ALA A 41 -13.48 -2.04 -3.82
CA ALA A 41 -13.08 -2.58 -5.12
C ALA A 41 -11.54 -2.55 -5.28
N PRO A 42 -10.91 -3.66 -5.69
CA PRO A 42 -9.50 -3.66 -6.04
C PRO A 42 -9.27 -2.89 -7.34
N TRP A 43 -8.03 -2.41 -7.56
CA TRP A 43 -7.64 -1.81 -8.84
C TRP A 43 -7.70 -2.80 -9.99
N PHE A 44 -7.16 -4.00 -9.75
CA PHE A 44 -7.21 -5.11 -10.69
C PHE A 44 -7.06 -6.42 -9.94
N ARG A 45 -7.26 -7.54 -10.63
CA ARG A 45 -6.98 -8.87 -10.10
C ARG A 45 -5.83 -9.49 -10.89
N LEU A 46 -4.82 -10.00 -10.18
CA LEU A 46 -3.69 -10.70 -10.77
C LEU A 46 -3.75 -12.17 -10.34
N GLY A 47 -3.96 -13.08 -11.28
CA GLY A 47 -4.08 -14.52 -10.96
C GLY A 47 -5.23 -14.83 -9.99
N GLY A 48 -6.30 -14.04 -9.99
CA GLY A 48 -7.42 -14.17 -9.05
C GLY A 48 -7.25 -13.43 -7.72
N VAL A 49 -6.04 -12.97 -7.40
CA VAL A 49 -5.77 -12.18 -6.18
C VAL A 49 -6.10 -10.70 -6.43
N PRO A 50 -6.93 -10.06 -5.58
CA PRO A 50 -7.23 -8.64 -5.69
C PRO A 50 -6.00 -7.80 -5.32
N VAL A 51 -5.68 -6.83 -6.18
CA VAL A 51 -4.56 -5.90 -6.01
C VAL A 51 -5.13 -4.52 -5.71
N TYR A 52 -4.85 -4.01 -4.51
CA TYR A 52 -5.29 -2.68 -4.06
C TYR A 52 -4.28 -1.57 -4.35
N ALA A 53 -4.76 -0.32 -4.28
CA ALA A 53 -3.95 0.88 -4.42
C ALA A 53 -3.01 1.07 -3.22
N PRO A 54 -1.79 1.61 -3.38
CA PRO A 54 -0.86 1.85 -2.27
C PRO A 54 -1.45 2.67 -1.12
N TRP A 55 -2.37 3.60 -1.40
CA TRP A 55 -2.97 4.45 -0.37
C TRP A 55 -4.23 3.86 0.27
N ALA A 56 -4.67 2.65 -0.11
CA ALA A 56 -5.86 2.03 0.48
C ALA A 56 -5.66 1.66 1.96
N LEU A 57 -4.41 1.48 2.40
CA LEU A 57 -4.08 1.24 3.81
C LEU A 57 -4.60 2.34 4.74
N PHE A 58 -4.53 3.61 4.35
CA PHE A 58 -4.91 4.74 5.22
C PHE A 58 -6.41 4.77 5.58
N PRO A 59 -7.36 4.70 4.62
CA PRO A 59 -8.77 4.64 4.97
C PRO A 59 -9.12 3.33 5.70
N TRP A 60 -8.45 2.20 5.39
CA TRP A 60 -8.66 0.96 6.13
C TRP A 60 -8.23 1.05 7.57
N TRP A 61 -7.05 1.63 7.83
CA TRP A 61 -6.61 1.88 9.19
C TRP A 61 -7.66 2.70 9.94
N PHE A 62 -8.08 3.84 9.39
CA PHE A 62 -9.11 4.67 10.03
C PHE A 62 -10.44 3.94 10.30
N HIS A 63 -10.84 2.99 9.44
CA HIS A 63 -12.13 2.32 9.55
C HIS A 63 -12.10 1.01 10.37
N PHE A 64 -11.00 0.27 10.29
CA PHE A 64 -10.89 -1.10 10.80
C PHE A 64 -9.95 -1.25 11.98
N ASP A 65 -9.15 -0.24 12.35
CA ASP A 65 -8.23 -0.29 13.50
C ASP A 65 -8.91 -0.83 14.77
N ALA A 66 -10.08 -0.29 15.11
CA ALA A 66 -10.87 -0.72 16.26
C ALA A 66 -11.39 -2.16 16.19
N TYR A 67 -11.51 -2.73 14.98
CA TYR A 67 -12.06 -4.08 14.74
C TYR A 67 -10.97 -5.13 14.49
N ALA A 68 -9.82 -4.71 13.97
CA ALA A 68 -8.68 -5.56 13.64
C ALA A 68 -7.38 -5.00 14.24
N PRO A 69 -7.31 -4.81 15.57
CA PRO A 69 -6.13 -4.22 16.23
C PRO A 69 -4.86 -5.03 15.96
N ALA A 70 -4.96 -6.37 15.87
CA ALA A 70 -3.82 -7.23 15.55
C ALA A 70 -3.18 -6.97 14.16
N VAL A 71 -3.84 -6.23 13.28
CA VAL A 71 -3.34 -5.85 11.95
C VAL A 71 -2.78 -4.42 11.94
N PHE A 72 -3.25 -3.55 12.83
CA PHE A 72 -3.07 -2.10 12.75
C PHE A 72 -2.40 -1.43 13.98
N ASP A 73 -2.37 -2.09 15.14
CA ASP A 73 -1.59 -1.70 16.34
C ASP A 73 -0.14 -2.19 16.26
#